data_AF-A0A1D8K7C3-F1
#
_entry.id   AF-A0A1D8K7C3-F1
#
_cell.length_a   1.000
_cell.length_b   1.000
_cell.length_c   1.000
_cell.angle_alpha   90.00
_cell.angle_beta   90.00
_cell.angle_gamma   90.00
#
_symmetry.space_group_name_H-M   'P 1'
#
loop_
_entity.id
_entity.type
_entity.pdbx_description
1 polymer ?
#
loop_
_entity_poly.entity_id
_entity_poly.type
_entity_poly.pdbx_seq_one_letter_code
_entity_poly.pdbx_strand_id
1 'polypeptide(L)'
;MPLESAYQGYKTAPDFSHVSRDKMIEISRLAVASEFRRRSGERGSPIGLMDVKDLASAARTFPILPLSLYLSIAAYGELCGLHDTYGYAMMEPRLVRLLKRFGICFKQIAPAIEYHGKRAAYSITLDEVFDGLKEDMRQLYSDLRHSLENELREMPIGSNSACKR
;
A
#
# COMPACT_ATOMS: atom_id res chain seq x y z
N MET A 1 -7.65 13.00 -8.25
CA MET A 1 -6.61 12.27 -7.48
C MET A 1 -5.28 12.41 -8.21
N PRO A 2 -4.15 12.73 -7.54
CA PRO A 2 -2.83 12.76 -8.17
C PRO A 2 -2.51 11.57 -9.11
N LEU A 3 -3.03 10.38 -8.79
CA LEU A 3 -2.93 9.19 -9.65
C LEU A 3 -3.58 9.36 -11.05
N GLU A 4 -4.68 10.12 -11.18
CA GLU A 4 -5.33 10.41 -12.47
C GLU A 4 -4.39 11.21 -13.38
N SER A 5 -3.64 12.16 -12.81
CA SER A 5 -2.69 13.00 -13.55
C SER A 5 -1.54 12.18 -14.15
N ALA A 6 -1.12 11.09 -13.50
CA ALA A 6 -0.05 10.23 -14.02
C ALA A 6 -0.43 9.49 -15.32
N TYR A 7 -1.72 9.31 -15.57
CA TYR A 7 -2.26 8.69 -16.78
C TYR A 7 -2.69 9.70 -17.84
N GLN A 8 -2.48 11.00 -17.60
CA GLN A 8 -2.82 12.04 -18.57
C GLN A 8 -1.99 11.85 -19.86
N GLY A 9 -2.67 11.72 -21.00
CA GLY A 9 -2.04 11.49 -22.30
C GLY A 9 -1.84 10.00 -22.67
N TYR A 10 -2.17 9.06 -21.78
CA TYR A 10 -2.20 7.64 -22.11
C TYR A 10 -3.57 7.21 -22.62
N LYS A 11 -3.59 6.29 -23.60
CA LYS A 11 -4.84 5.79 -24.22
C LYS A 11 -5.74 5.00 -23.26
N THR A 12 -5.16 4.43 -22.21
CA THR A 12 -5.88 3.58 -21.25
C THR A 12 -5.65 4.12 -19.85
N ALA A 13 -6.57 4.95 -19.39
CA ALA A 13 -6.61 5.47 -18.04
C ALA A 13 -7.44 4.54 -17.13
N PRO A 14 -7.15 4.50 -15.83
CA PRO A 14 -7.99 3.81 -14.86
C PRO A 14 -9.39 4.43 -14.78
N ASP A 15 -10.42 3.58 -14.69
CA ASP A 15 -11.81 3.99 -14.53
C ASP A 15 -12.22 3.95 -13.04
N PHE A 16 -12.69 5.08 -12.53
CA PHE A 16 -13.14 5.27 -11.14
C PHE A 16 -14.65 5.51 -11.03
N SER A 17 -15.39 5.52 -12.14
CA SER A 17 -16.81 5.92 -12.17
C SER A 17 -17.74 5.01 -11.37
N HIS A 18 -17.28 3.80 -11.04
CA HIS A 18 -18.03 2.78 -10.31
C HIS A 18 -17.97 2.92 -8.77
N VAL A 19 -17.16 3.84 -8.25
CA VAL A 19 -17.04 4.08 -6.79
C VAL A 19 -17.36 5.55 -6.50
N SER A 20 -17.98 5.81 -5.36
CA SER A 20 -18.22 7.19 -4.92
C SER A 20 -16.95 7.80 -4.31
N ARG A 21 -16.73 9.11 -4.48
CA ARG A 21 -15.47 9.78 -4.06
C ARG A 21 -15.19 9.68 -2.55
N ASP A 22 -16.22 9.59 -1.73
CA ASP A 22 -16.14 9.38 -0.26
C ASP A 22 -15.67 7.97 0.12
N LYS A 23 -15.74 7.02 -0.81
CA LYS A 23 -15.26 5.64 -0.66
C LYS A 23 -13.95 5.39 -1.42
N MET A 24 -13.19 6.44 -1.71
CA MET A 24 -11.88 6.33 -2.36
C MET A 24 -10.77 6.94 -1.51
N ILE A 25 -9.63 6.26 -1.45
CA ILE A 25 -8.38 6.83 -0.94
C ILE A 25 -7.25 6.60 -1.93
N GLU A 26 -6.27 7.50 -1.94
CA GLU A 26 -5.02 7.31 -2.68
C GLU A 26 -3.90 6.90 -1.72
N ILE A 27 -3.30 5.75 -1.96
CA ILE A 27 -2.07 5.32 -1.28
C ILE A 27 -0.90 5.75 -2.16
N SER A 28 -0.23 6.83 -1.75
CA SER A 28 0.86 7.45 -2.49
C SER A 28 2.06 7.74 -1.59
N ARG A 29 3.23 7.95 -2.21
CA ARG A 29 4.49 8.37 -1.55
C ARG A 29 5.01 7.43 -0.45
N LEU A 30 4.66 6.14 -0.49
CA LEU A 30 5.28 5.16 0.39
C LEU A 30 6.77 5.04 0.10
N ALA A 31 7.58 5.35 1.10
CA ALA A 31 9.03 5.29 1.03
C ALA A 31 9.61 4.87 2.37
N VAL A 32 10.74 4.17 2.30
CA VAL A 32 11.52 3.76 3.46
C VAL A 32 12.77 4.63 3.49
N ALA A 33 13.05 5.24 4.65
CA ALA A 33 14.23 6.10 4.80
C ALA A 33 15.51 5.34 4.42
N SER A 34 16.51 6.06 3.90
CA SER A 34 17.69 5.45 3.28
C SER A 34 18.50 4.60 4.27
N GLU A 35 18.46 4.99 5.54
CA GLU A 35 19.13 4.38 6.68
C GLU A 35 18.53 3.02 7.03
N PHE A 36 17.29 2.75 6.62
CA PHE A 36 16.63 1.45 6.81
C PHE A 36 16.74 0.53 5.58
N ARG A 37 17.15 1.05 4.41
CA ARG A 37 17.41 0.29 3.17
C ARG A 37 18.82 -0.29 3.14
N ARG A 38 19.15 -1.08 4.17
CA ARG A 38 20.53 -1.53 4.44
C ARG A 38 20.88 -2.84 3.74
N ARG A 39 19.90 -3.62 3.28
CA ARG A 39 20.19 -4.94 2.71
C ARG A 39 20.61 -4.83 1.24
N SER A 40 21.34 -5.83 0.78
CA SER A 40 21.74 -5.92 -0.64
C SER A 40 20.47 -5.89 -1.51
N GLY A 41 20.47 -5.09 -2.57
CA GLY A 41 19.32 -4.93 -3.46
C GLY A 41 18.25 -3.93 -3.03
N GLU A 42 18.20 -3.48 -1.77
CA GLU A 42 17.15 -2.53 -1.30
C GLU A 42 17.43 -1.08 -1.69
N ARG A 43 18.70 -0.70 -1.89
CA ARG A 43 19.11 0.69 -2.17
C ARG A 43 18.55 1.24 -3.49
N GLY A 44 18.25 0.37 -4.45
CA GLY A 44 17.76 0.75 -5.79
C GLY A 44 16.27 1.10 -5.85
N SER A 45 15.52 0.91 -4.75
CA SER A 45 14.08 1.17 -4.70
C SER A 45 13.72 2.07 -3.52
N PRO A 46 12.82 3.06 -3.69
CA PRO A 46 12.37 3.92 -2.59
C PRO A 46 11.72 3.15 -1.44
N ILE A 47 11.12 1.99 -1.72
CA ILE A 47 10.48 1.14 -0.71
C ILE A 47 11.40 0.00 -0.24
N GLY A 48 12.63 -0.11 -0.76
CA GLY A 48 13.54 -1.20 -0.40
C GLY A 48 13.23 -2.53 -1.08
N LEU A 49 12.73 -2.50 -2.32
CA LEU A 49 12.41 -3.71 -3.07
C LEU A 49 13.67 -4.38 -3.66
N MET A 50 13.88 -5.67 -3.38
CA MET A 50 14.93 -6.50 -3.99
C MET A 50 14.46 -7.13 -5.31
N ASP A 51 15.39 -7.60 -6.15
CA ASP A 51 15.02 -8.38 -7.34
C ASP A 51 14.43 -9.74 -6.92
N VAL A 52 13.44 -10.22 -7.68
CA VAL A 52 12.72 -11.47 -7.41
C VAL A 52 13.66 -12.68 -7.50
N LYS A 53 14.68 -12.61 -8.37
CA LYS A 53 15.72 -13.64 -8.47
C LYS A 53 16.52 -13.75 -7.17
N ASP A 54 16.86 -12.61 -6.58
CA ASP A 54 17.58 -12.56 -5.31
C ASP A 54 16.69 -13.01 -4.16
N LEU A 55 15.37 -12.75 -4.23
CA LEU A 55 14.40 -13.17 -3.23
C LEU A 55 14.26 -14.71 -3.12
N ALA A 56 14.47 -15.44 -4.23
CA ALA A 56 14.47 -16.89 -4.24
C ALA A 56 15.72 -17.49 -3.58
N SER A 57 16.90 -16.88 -3.79
CA SER A 57 18.14 -17.25 -3.10
C SER A 57 18.23 -16.74 -1.67
N ALA A 58 17.55 -15.64 -1.38
CA ALA A 58 17.54 -14.96 -0.09
C ALA A 58 16.28 -15.35 0.70
N ALA A 59 15.97 -16.66 0.76
CA ALA A 59 14.80 -17.22 1.44
C ALA A 59 14.62 -16.77 2.91
N ARG A 60 15.61 -16.10 3.50
CA ARG A 60 15.57 -15.49 4.84
C ARG A 60 15.34 -13.97 4.86
N THR A 61 15.08 -13.33 3.72
CA THR A 61 14.88 -11.88 3.65
C THR A 61 13.40 -11.56 3.55
N PHE A 62 12.79 -11.35 4.70
CA PHE A 62 11.41 -10.90 4.81
C PHE A 62 11.37 -9.37 4.62
N PRO A 63 10.70 -8.85 3.57
CA PRO A 63 10.61 -7.41 3.30
C PRO A 63 9.56 -6.77 4.21
N ILE A 64 9.88 -6.74 5.50
CA ILE A 64 8.97 -6.32 6.57
C ILE A 64 8.54 -4.87 6.39
N LEU A 65 9.44 -3.97 5.97
CA LEU A 65 9.14 -2.54 5.90
C LEU A 65 8.05 -2.19 4.87
N PRO A 66 8.16 -2.59 3.59
CA PRO A 66 7.05 -2.42 2.65
C PRO A 66 5.76 -3.03 3.16
N LEU A 67 5.82 -4.25 3.71
CA LEU A 67 4.63 -4.96 4.15
C LEU A 67 3.95 -4.23 5.32
N SER A 68 4.72 -3.90 6.36
CA SER A 68 4.23 -3.16 7.52
C SER A 68 3.63 -1.82 7.12
N LEU A 69 4.19 -1.09 6.15
CA LEU A 69 3.59 0.15 5.66
C LEU A 69 2.18 -0.08 5.10
N TYR A 70 1.97 -1.10 4.26
CA TYR A 70 0.64 -1.39 3.72
C TYR A 70 -0.33 -1.92 4.79
N LEU A 71 0.15 -2.77 5.71
CA LEU A 71 -0.66 -3.27 6.82
C LEU A 71 -1.08 -2.13 7.76
N SER A 72 -0.17 -1.19 8.06
CA SER A 72 -0.47 -0.01 8.87
C SER A 72 -1.52 0.89 8.24
N ILE A 73 -1.53 1.05 6.91
CA ILE A 73 -2.57 1.81 6.21
C ILE A 73 -3.94 1.14 6.37
N ALA A 74 -3.99 -0.19 6.20
CA ALA A 74 -5.22 -0.94 6.37
C ALA A 74 -5.72 -0.87 7.82
N ALA A 75 -4.83 -1.09 8.79
CA ALA A 75 -5.15 -0.99 10.21
C ALA A 75 -5.62 0.42 10.61
N TYR A 76 -4.95 1.46 10.10
CA TYR A 76 -5.38 2.85 10.34
C TYR A 76 -6.76 3.11 9.74
N GLY A 77 -7.01 2.66 8.52
CA GLY A 77 -8.32 2.81 7.88
C GLY A 77 -9.43 2.06 8.64
N GLU A 78 -9.14 0.87 9.14
CA GLU A 78 -10.05 0.11 10.02
C GLU A 78 -10.37 0.91 11.30
N LEU A 79 -9.36 1.45 11.99
CA LEU A 79 -9.52 2.25 13.21
C LEU A 79 -10.32 3.54 12.95
N CYS A 80 -10.25 4.09 11.74
CA CYS A 80 -11.04 5.24 11.31
C CYS A 80 -12.45 4.88 10.79
N GLY A 81 -12.82 3.59 10.75
CA GLY A 81 -14.13 3.14 10.27
C GLY A 81 -14.30 3.23 8.74
N LEU A 82 -13.22 3.16 7.97
CA LEU A 82 -13.22 3.28 6.51
C LEU A 82 -13.55 1.96 5.78
N HIS A 83 -14.48 1.17 6.32
CA HIS A 83 -14.96 -0.06 5.67
C HIS A 83 -15.55 0.23 4.27
N ASP A 84 -15.41 -0.74 3.37
CA ASP A 84 -15.81 -0.68 1.96
C ASP A 84 -15.13 0.45 1.16
N THR A 85 -14.01 0.97 1.65
CA THR A 85 -13.23 2.02 0.98
C THR A 85 -12.21 1.41 0.03
N TYR A 86 -12.18 1.92 -1.20
CA TYR A 86 -11.23 1.53 -2.23
C TYR A 86 -9.93 2.32 -2.09
N GLY A 87 -8.84 1.59 -1.83
CA GLY A 87 -7.48 2.10 -1.91
C GLY A 87 -6.93 1.98 -3.32
N TYR A 88 -6.52 3.10 -3.89
CA TYR A 88 -5.87 3.18 -5.20
C TYR A 88 -4.40 3.53 -5.06
N ALA A 89 -3.55 2.83 -5.79
CA ALA A 89 -2.10 3.05 -5.75
C ALA A 89 -1.48 2.89 -7.13
N MET A 90 -0.52 3.77 -7.42
CA MET A 90 0.36 3.63 -8.57
C MET A 90 1.71 3.10 -8.09
N MET A 91 2.05 1.88 -8.50
CA MET A 91 3.23 1.20 -7.98
C MET A 91 3.89 0.30 -9.00
N GLU A 92 5.12 -0.12 -8.69
CA GLU A 92 5.87 -1.07 -9.50
C GLU A 92 5.17 -2.46 -9.47
N PRO A 93 4.99 -3.14 -10.61
CA PRO A 93 4.39 -4.48 -10.64
C PRO A 93 5.14 -5.51 -9.78
N ARG A 94 6.43 -5.28 -9.53
CA ARG A 94 7.25 -6.11 -8.64
C ARG A 94 6.76 -6.04 -7.18
N LEU A 95 6.38 -4.85 -6.71
CA LEU A 95 5.84 -4.65 -5.36
C LEU A 95 4.51 -5.38 -5.20
N VAL A 96 3.63 -5.31 -6.20
CA VAL A 96 2.35 -6.03 -6.18
C VAL A 96 2.54 -7.54 -6.09
N ARG A 97 3.49 -8.10 -6.86
CA ARG A 97 3.81 -9.53 -6.77
C ARG A 97 4.34 -9.92 -5.40
N LEU A 98 5.12 -9.05 -4.76
CA LEU A 98 5.59 -9.28 -3.40
C LEU A 98 4.44 -9.28 -2.39
N LEU A 99 3.58 -8.26 -2.43
CA LEU A 99 2.42 -8.13 -1.54
C LEU A 99 1.45 -9.32 -1.69
N LYS A 100 1.23 -9.79 -2.91
CA LYS A 100 0.42 -10.98 -3.21
C LYS A 100 0.93 -12.24 -2.50
N ARG A 101 2.25 -12.39 -2.28
CA ARG A 101 2.81 -13.54 -1.54
C ARG A 101 2.31 -13.61 -0.10
N PHE A 102 1.92 -12.47 0.48
CA PHE A 102 1.44 -12.32 1.85
C PHE A 102 -0.08 -12.21 1.98
N GLY A 103 -0.80 -12.31 0.85
CA GLY A 103 -2.26 -12.27 0.83
C GLY A 103 -2.86 -10.96 0.35
N ILE A 104 -2.05 -9.91 0.21
CA ILE A 104 -2.51 -8.57 -0.20
C ILE A 104 -2.63 -8.53 -1.72
N CYS A 105 -3.84 -8.78 -2.22
CA CYS A 105 -4.10 -9.02 -3.64
C CYS A 105 -4.66 -7.78 -4.36
N PHE A 106 -3.79 -6.84 -4.71
CA PHE A 106 -4.16 -5.69 -5.54
C PHE A 106 -4.64 -6.11 -6.94
N LYS A 107 -5.78 -5.56 -7.38
CA LYS A 107 -6.31 -5.67 -8.73
C LYS A 107 -5.70 -4.60 -9.62
N GLN A 108 -5.14 -4.98 -10.77
CA GLN A 108 -4.64 -4.00 -11.74
C GLN A 108 -5.82 -3.37 -12.49
N ILE A 109 -5.88 -2.04 -12.52
CA ILE A 109 -7.00 -1.28 -13.14
C ILE A 109 -6.57 -0.49 -14.38
N ALA A 110 -5.27 -0.34 -14.62
CA ALA A 110 -4.74 0.24 -15.85
C ALA A 110 -3.42 -0.43 -16.28
N PRO A 111 -3.04 -0.37 -17.56
CA PRO A 111 -1.78 -0.90 -18.05
C PRO A 111 -0.57 -0.26 -17.36
N ALA A 112 0.55 -0.98 -17.39
CA ALA A 112 1.82 -0.43 -16.94
C ALA A 112 2.34 0.63 -17.92
N ILE A 113 2.77 1.76 -17.38
CA ILE A 113 3.32 2.91 -18.11
C ILE A 113 4.71 3.27 -17.56
N GLU A 114 5.46 4.05 -18.33
CA GLU A 114 6.76 4.57 -17.91
C GLU A 114 6.55 5.88 -17.13
N TYR A 115 6.61 5.79 -15.80
CA TYR A 115 6.37 6.92 -14.89
C TYR A 115 7.29 6.79 -13.67
N HIS A 116 8.47 7.44 -13.74
CA HIS A 116 9.66 7.19 -12.92
C HIS A 116 9.96 5.70 -12.69
N GLY A 117 10.05 4.95 -13.79
CA GLY A 117 10.09 3.50 -13.80
C GLY A 117 8.75 2.90 -14.25
N LYS A 118 8.76 1.60 -14.56
CA LYS A 118 7.57 0.87 -14.98
C LYS A 118 6.58 0.72 -13.82
N ARG A 119 5.43 1.39 -13.92
CA ARG A 119 4.38 1.39 -12.89
C ARG A 119 3.01 1.19 -13.48
N ALA A 120 2.09 0.62 -12.70
CA ALA A 120 0.69 0.50 -13.08
C ALA A 120 -0.22 0.98 -11.94
N ALA A 121 -1.46 1.34 -12.28
CA ALA A 121 -2.51 1.64 -11.31
C ALA A 121 -3.17 0.34 -10.84
N TYR A 122 -3.38 0.27 -9.54
CA TYR A 122 -4.01 -0.85 -8.85
C TYR A 122 -5.06 -0.36 -7.87
N SER A 123 -6.03 -1.22 -7.57
CA SER A 123 -7.06 -1.03 -6.55
C SER A 123 -7.11 -2.22 -5.59
N ILE A 124 -7.51 -1.97 -4.35
CA ILE A 124 -7.90 -2.97 -3.35
C ILE A 124 -8.89 -2.32 -2.38
N THR A 125 -9.83 -3.06 -1.79
CA THR A 125 -10.57 -2.53 -0.65
C THR A 125 -9.77 -2.73 0.64
N LEU A 126 -10.00 -1.90 1.66
CA LEU A 126 -9.32 -2.08 2.94
C LEU A 126 -9.66 -3.41 3.60
N ASP A 127 -10.91 -3.87 3.47
CA ASP A 127 -11.37 -5.15 4.00
C ASP A 127 -10.68 -6.34 3.29
N GLU A 128 -10.49 -6.25 1.96
CA GLU A 128 -9.74 -7.24 1.16
C GLU A 128 -8.29 -7.42 1.64
N VAL A 129 -7.66 -6.37 2.19
CA VAL A 129 -6.31 -6.47 2.76
C VAL A 129 -6.33 -7.45 3.91
N PHE A 130 -7.26 -7.29 4.86
CA PHE A 130 -7.37 -8.10 6.07
C PHE A 130 -7.82 -9.53 5.77
N ASP A 131 -8.85 -9.68 4.95
CA ASP A 131 -9.43 -10.98 4.60
C ASP A 131 -8.42 -11.86 3.86
N GLY A 132 -7.61 -11.23 3.00
CA GLY A 132 -6.58 -11.91 2.22
C GLY A 132 -5.36 -12.35 3.02
N LEU A 133 -5.11 -11.79 4.22
CA LEU A 133 -3.87 -12.07 4.97
C LEU A 133 -3.71 -13.55 5.29
N LYS A 134 -2.49 -14.03 5.03
CA LYS A 134 -2.04 -15.34 5.51
C LYS A 134 -1.91 -15.34 7.03
N GLU A 135 -2.08 -16.51 7.63
CA GLU A 135 -2.04 -16.70 9.09
C GLU A 135 -0.82 -16.06 9.74
N ASP A 136 0.38 -16.30 9.17
CA ASP A 136 1.65 -15.74 9.65
C ASP A 136 1.65 -14.21 9.74
N MET A 137 0.83 -13.52 8.94
CA MET A 137 0.77 -12.05 8.86
C MET A 137 -0.31 -11.45 9.75
N ARG A 138 -1.27 -12.26 10.24
CA ARG A 138 -2.36 -11.80 11.10
C ARG A 138 -1.85 -11.26 12.42
N GLN A 139 -0.83 -11.90 13.00
CA GLN A 139 -0.22 -11.42 14.24
C GLN A 139 0.44 -10.06 14.03
N LEU A 140 1.24 -9.91 12.97
CA LEU A 140 1.88 -8.63 12.63
C LEU A 140 0.84 -7.52 12.42
N TYR A 141 -0.26 -7.82 11.74
CA TYR A 141 -1.36 -6.87 11.55
C TYR A 141 -1.97 -6.45 12.90
N SER A 142 -2.28 -7.42 13.77
CA SER A 142 -2.84 -7.17 15.09
C SER A 142 -1.93 -6.28 15.94
N ASP A 143 -0.62 -6.56 15.94
CA ASP A 143 0.37 -5.79 16.68
C ASP A 143 0.46 -4.34 16.16
N LEU A 144 0.50 -4.16 14.83
CA LEU A 144 0.50 -2.83 14.21
C LEU A 144 -0.77 -2.05 14.52
N ARG A 145 -1.93 -2.71 14.41
CA ARG A 145 -3.23 -2.11 14.74
C ARG A 145 -3.28 -1.67 16.20
N HIS A 146 -2.80 -2.50 17.12
CA HIS A 146 -2.78 -2.15 18.54
C HIS A 146 -1.83 -0.98 18.84
N SER A 147 -0.65 -0.95 18.21
CA SER A 147 0.29 0.18 18.32
C SER A 147 -0.35 1.49 17.84
N LEU A 148 -0.97 1.46 16.65
CA LEU A 148 -1.65 2.62 16.07
C LEU A 148 -2.83 3.07 16.92
N GLU A 149 -3.62 2.13 17.47
CA GLU A 149 -4.73 2.45 18.35
C GLU A 149 -4.27 3.18 19.61
N ASN A 150 -3.16 2.76 20.21
CA ASN A 150 -2.57 3.43 21.38
C ASN A 150 -2.06 4.83 21.02
N GLU A 151 -1.34 4.98 19.91
CA GLU A 151 -0.86 6.29 19.42
C GLU A 151 -2.02 7.25 19.15
N LEU A 152 -3.11 6.79 18.55
CA LEU A 152 -4.29 7.60 18.26
C LEU A 152 -5.05 8.04 19.52
N ARG A 153 -4.96 7.28 20.62
CA ARG A 153 -5.52 7.69 21.91
C ARG A 153 -4.68 8.79 22.57
N GLU A 154 -3.36 8.74 22.41
CA GLU A 154 -2.42 9.71 22.99
C GLU A 154 -2.33 11.02 22.17
N MET A 155 -2.75 10.97 20.91
CA MET A 155 -2.91 12.15 20.06
C MET A 155 -4.39 12.57 20.01
N PRO A 156 -4.88 13.48 20.90
CA PRO A 156 -6.19 14.08 20.68
C PRO A 156 -6.11 14.82 19.35
N ILE A 157 -6.80 14.30 18.34
CA ILE A 157 -6.92 14.94 17.03
C ILE A 157 -7.54 16.31 17.29
N GLY A 158 -6.69 17.33 17.32
CA GLY A 158 -7.10 18.72 17.42
C GLY A 158 -8.14 18.97 16.34
N SER A 159 -9.29 19.48 16.76
CA SER A 159 -10.42 19.87 15.95
C SER A 159 -10.02 20.95 14.93
N ASN A 160 -9.35 20.59 13.85
CA ASN A 160 -9.24 21.42 12.66
C ASN A 160 -9.00 20.57 11.40
N SER A 161 -10.13 20.22 10.78
CA SER A 161 -10.36 20.29 9.33
C SER A 161 -9.50 19.42 8.41
N ALA A 162 -9.84 18.11 8.32
CA ALA A 162 -9.94 17.37 7.04
C ALA A 162 -10.45 15.93 7.24
N CYS A 163 -11.54 15.76 7.98
CA CYS A 163 -12.43 14.59 7.87
C CYS A 163 -13.81 15.03 8.35
N LYS A 164 -14.41 15.97 7.63
CA LYS A 164 -15.85 16.18 7.70
C LYS A 164 -16.44 15.58 6.44
N ARG A 165 -17.42 14.72 6.70
CA ARG A 165 -18.31 13.96 5.81
C ARG A 165 -18.69 14.69 4.54
#